data_AF-A0A858B235-F1
#
_entry.id   AF-A0A858B235-F1
#
_cell.length_a   1.000
_cell.length_b   1.000
_cell.length_c   1.000
_cell.angle_alpha   90.00
_cell.angle_beta   90.00
_cell.angle_gamma   90.00
#
_symmetry.space_group_name_H-M   'P 1'
#
loop_
_entity.id
_entity.type
_entity.pdbx_description
1 polymer ?
#
loop_
_entity_poly.entity_id
_entity_poly.type
_entity_poly.pdbx_seq_one_letter_code
_entity_poly.pdbx_strand_id
1 'polypeptide(L)'
;MSATIFHNPFRPTAGAEPPRIIGRDDIALEFTESLNSGIGAPARLMRVAGPRGSGKTVLLCDLRDRARELGWKTAIVSAGPNLLLDLKDQIAESSLATNASVGVNAGFVSAKFDVVPKESSLRKLLGSAAKSSKGLFIAIDEVQDAPIDDMRAIASAVQLLIGEKVDIALAFAGLPAGVMDLINGKALTFLRRALPEDLAPINQVEVALSMGDSFIATGLTIEDDLLSRAAKATKGYAYLVQLVGYSIWQRANLHRVKSANVSERDVIEGIALAEARFHDVVHEPAISGLGLNDIKYLLAMCEDKQQSKSSEIAKRMGKKTNEVSSIRAKLLQREVIQAPQRGYVQFAVPDLDIYLRENAAEILERF
;
A
#
# COMPACT_ATOMS: atom_id res chain seq x y z
N MET A 1 -21.99 32.30 -17.55
CA MET A 1 -20.62 31.87 -17.21
C MET A 1 -20.71 30.45 -16.69
N SER A 2 -20.05 29.48 -17.32
CA SER A 2 -19.98 28.12 -16.78
C SER A 2 -19.23 28.18 -15.46
N ALA A 3 -19.85 27.81 -14.35
CA ALA A 3 -19.17 27.74 -13.07
C ALA A 3 -18.10 26.64 -13.17
N THR A 4 -16.83 26.99 -12.98
CA THR A 4 -15.74 26.01 -12.92
C THR A 4 -16.02 25.04 -11.78
N ILE A 5 -16.30 23.78 -12.11
CA ILE A 5 -16.53 22.72 -11.13
C ILE A 5 -15.16 22.20 -10.69
N PHE A 6 -14.84 22.37 -9.41
CA PHE A 6 -13.65 21.79 -8.81
C PHE A 6 -14.02 20.50 -8.09
N HIS A 7 -13.23 19.46 -8.32
CA HIS A 7 -13.32 18.22 -7.57
C HIS A 7 -12.27 18.23 -6.45
N ASN A 8 -12.62 17.61 -5.31
CA ASN A 8 -11.64 17.39 -4.24
C ASN A 8 -10.42 16.66 -4.84
N PRO A 9 -9.17 17.05 -4.56
CA PRO A 9 -7.99 16.39 -5.13
C PRO A 9 -7.59 15.15 -4.30
N PHE A 10 -8.07 15.05 -3.06
CA PHE A 10 -7.75 13.96 -2.15
C PHE A 10 -8.69 12.76 -2.34
N ARG A 11 -8.14 11.55 -2.19
CA ARG A 11 -8.79 10.27 -2.50
C ARG A 11 -8.65 9.29 -1.33
N PRO A 12 -9.44 9.44 -0.25
CA PRO A 12 -9.37 8.52 0.90
C PRO A 12 -10.08 7.18 0.65
N THR A 13 -10.79 6.99 -0.46
CA THR A 13 -11.44 5.70 -0.72
C THR A 13 -10.40 4.61 -0.97
N ALA A 14 -10.62 3.41 -0.41
CA ALA A 14 -9.74 2.27 -0.64
C ALA A 14 -9.56 1.99 -2.15
N GLY A 15 -8.31 1.81 -2.58
CA GLY A 15 -7.97 1.55 -3.97
C GLY A 15 -8.06 2.76 -4.92
N ALA A 16 -8.50 3.93 -4.45
CA ALA A 16 -8.46 5.14 -5.26
C ALA A 16 -7.04 5.71 -5.27
N GLU A 17 -6.42 5.75 -6.45
CA GLU A 17 -5.08 6.30 -6.63
C GLU A 17 -5.12 7.83 -6.41
N PRO A 18 -4.28 8.39 -5.52
CA PRO A 18 -4.13 9.83 -5.41
C PRO A 18 -3.50 10.38 -6.69
N PRO A 19 -3.75 11.65 -7.05
CA PRO A 19 -3.21 12.25 -8.26
C PRO A 19 -1.68 12.33 -8.28
N ARG A 20 -1.04 12.25 -7.11
CA ARG A 20 0.42 12.23 -6.95
C ARG A 20 0.81 11.36 -5.76
N ILE A 21 1.87 10.58 -5.92
CA ILE A 21 2.52 9.87 -4.82
C ILE A 21 3.44 10.82 -4.03
N ILE A 22 3.45 10.72 -2.70
CA ILE A 22 4.15 11.67 -1.83
C ILE A 22 5.32 10.97 -1.13
N GLY A 23 6.52 11.55 -1.22
CA GLY A 23 7.72 11.05 -0.53
C GLY A 23 8.23 9.71 -1.04
N ARG A 24 7.92 9.37 -2.29
CA ARG A 24 8.33 8.12 -2.95
C ARG A 24 9.00 8.37 -4.31
N ASP A 25 9.38 9.61 -4.58
CA ASP A 25 9.94 10.03 -5.87
C ASP A 25 11.26 9.30 -6.17
N ASP A 26 12.12 9.09 -5.15
CA ASP A 26 13.39 8.36 -5.30
C ASP A 26 13.18 6.89 -5.69
N ILE A 27 12.20 6.22 -5.08
CA ILE A 27 11.86 4.81 -5.37
C ILE A 27 11.40 4.68 -6.83
N ALA A 28 10.51 5.58 -7.24
CA ALA A 28 10.01 5.68 -8.59
C ALA A 28 11.12 5.97 -9.61
N LEU A 29 12.06 6.85 -9.27
CA LEU A 29 13.21 7.19 -10.10
C LEU A 29 14.14 5.98 -10.27
N GLU A 30 14.54 5.33 -9.16
CA GLU A 30 15.42 4.15 -9.20
C GLU A 30 14.80 3.00 -10.00
N PHE A 31 13.48 2.79 -9.86
CA PHE A 31 12.73 1.84 -10.67
C PHE A 31 12.81 2.17 -12.17
N THR A 32 12.52 3.42 -12.54
CA THR A 32 12.53 3.89 -13.93
C THR A 32 13.94 3.76 -14.54
N GLU A 33 14.98 4.16 -13.80
CA GLU A 33 16.38 4.00 -14.22
C GLU A 33 16.77 2.54 -14.38
N SER A 34 16.30 1.66 -13.48
CA SER A 34 16.56 0.22 -13.55
C SER A 34 15.87 -0.44 -14.74
N LEU A 35 14.67 0.00 -15.13
CA LEU A 35 14.03 -0.48 -16.34
C LEU A 35 14.83 -0.09 -17.60
N ASN A 36 15.37 1.13 -17.66
CA ASN A 36 16.19 1.60 -18.78
C ASN A 36 17.60 0.99 -18.84
N SER A 37 18.20 0.69 -17.68
CA SER A 37 19.60 0.22 -17.59
C SER A 37 19.83 -1.22 -18.06
N GLY A 38 18.77 -2.02 -18.20
CA GLY A 38 18.87 -3.40 -18.65
C GLY A 38 18.89 -4.45 -17.54
N ILE A 39 19.03 -5.70 -17.92
CA ILE A 39 18.92 -6.87 -17.04
C ILE A 39 19.98 -6.83 -15.95
N GLY A 40 19.58 -7.05 -14.70
CA GLY A 40 20.46 -7.06 -13.53
C GLY A 40 20.43 -5.77 -12.70
N ALA A 41 19.74 -4.72 -13.16
CA ALA A 41 19.50 -3.53 -12.35
C ALA A 41 18.67 -3.84 -11.08
N PRO A 42 19.03 -3.29 -9.90
CA PRO A 42 18.43 -3.68 -8.62
C PRO A 42 16.91 -3.55 -8.55
N ALA A 43 16.35 -2.40 -8.97
CA ALA A 43 14.92 -2.16 -8.85
C ALA A 43 14.06 -2.90 -9.90
N ARG A 44 14.65 -3.79 -10.72
CA ARG A 44 13.86 -4.77 -11.49
C ARG A 44 13.30 -5.90 -10.61
N LEU A 45 13.83 -6.06 -9.40
CA LEU A 45 13.29 -6.99 -8.41
C LEU A 45 13.12 -6.24 -7.08
N MET A 46 11.90 -5.92 -6.69
CA MET A 46 11.60 -5.09 -5.52
C MET A 46 10.72 -5.83 -4.52
N ARG A 47 10.98 -5.58 -3.22
CA ARG A 47 10.09 -6.00 -2.14
C ARG A 47 9.63 -4.77 -1.37
N VAL A 48 8.32 -4.58 -1.28
CA VAL A 48 7.72 -3.42 -0.62
C VAL A 48 7.04 -3.89 0.67
N ALA A 49 7.48 -3.40 1.81
CA ALA A 49 6.91 -3.76 3.10
C ALA A 49 6.39 -2.53 3.84
N GLY A 50 5.24 -2.66 4.50
CA GLY A 50 4.72 -1.56 5.33
C GLY A 50 3.36 -1.89 5.93
N PRO A 51 2.95 -1.14 6.97
CA PRO A 51 1.65 -1.34 7.61
C PRO A 51 0.51 -1.11 6.61
N ARG A 52 -0.72 -1.49 6.98
CA ARG A 52 -1.92 -1.07 6.24
C ARG A 52 -1.94 0.45 6.07
N GLY A 53 -2.54 0.94 4.98
CA GLY A 53 -2.65 2.38 4.71
C GLY A 53 -1.33 3.14 4.48
N SER A 54 -0.17 2.47 4.41
CA SER A 54 1.13 3.12 4.12
C SER A 54 1.33 3.51 2.65
N GLY A 55 0.42 3.12 1.75
CA GLY A 55 0.49 3.43 0.32
C GLY A 55 1.17 2.37 -0.55
N LYS A 56 1.27 1.11 -0.10
CA LYS A 56 1.84 -0.01 -0.89
C LYS A 56 1.20 -0.15 -2.26
N THR A 57 -0.13 -0.32 -2.31
CA THR A 57 -0.89 -0.45 -3.56
C THR A 57 -0.71 0.77 -4.47
N VAL A 58 -0.74 1.97 -3.89
CA VAL A 58 -0.52 3.23 -4.62
C VAL A 58 0.88 3.26 -5.25
N LEU A 59 1.91 2.84 -4.52
CA LEU A 59 3.27 2.72 -5.05
C LEU A 59 3.32 1.71 -6.20
N LEU A 60 2.76 0.51 -6.04
CA LEU A 60 2.75 -0.49 -7.12
C LEU A 60 2.05 0.03 -8.39
N CYS A 61 0.97 0.79 -8.24
CA CYS A 61 0.26 1.43 -9.34
C CYS A 61 1.10 2.51 -10.03
N ASP A 62 1.80 3.36 -9.26
CA ASP A 62 2.73 4.37 -9.81
C ASP A 62 3.87 3.69 -10.60
N LEU A 63 4.46 2.61 -10.08
CA LEU A 63 5.47 1.83 -10.80
C LEU A 63 4.90 1.22 -12.09
N ARG A 64 3.65 0.72 -12.07
CA ARG A 64 2.96 0.24 -13.28
C ARG A 64 2.84 1.32 -14.33
N ASP A 65 2.41 2.52 -13.95
CA ASP A 65 2.19 3.59 -14.91
C ASP A 65 3.51 4.07 -15.53
N ARG A 66 4.57 4.18 -14.73
CA ARG A 66 5.93 4.45 -15.23
C ARG A 66 6.44 3.36 -16.17
N ALA A 67 6.22 2.08 -15.84
CA ALA A 67 6.59 0.99 -16.72
C ALA A 67 5.84 1.08 -18.06
N ARG A 68 4.53 1.39 -18.04
CA ARG A 68 3.73 1.59 -19.25
C ARG A 68 4.23 2.75 -20.10
N GLU A 69 4.58 3.88 -19.47
CA GLU A 69 5.17 5.04 -20.17
C GLU A 69 6.48 4.68 -20.89
N LEU A 70 7.29 3.79 -20.31
CA LEU A 70 8.49 3.26 -20.96
C LEU A 70 8.21 2.25 -22.07
N GLY A 71 6.96 1.81 -22.25
CA GLY A 71 6.54 0.82 -23.25
C GLY A 71 6.63 -0.62 -22.76
N TRP A 72 6.65 -0.84 -21.44
CA TRP A 72 6.55 -2.17 -20.86
C TRP A 72 5.10 -2.60 -20.75
N LYS A 73 4.89 -3.90 -20.91
CA LYS A 73 3.62 -4.54 -20.54
C LYS A 73 3.58 -4.71 -19.03
N THR A 74 2.39 -4.63 -18.44
CA THR A 74 2.23 -4.65 -16.98
C THR A 74 1.11 -5.58 -16.52
N ALA A 75 1.33 -6.29 -15.42
CA ALA A 75 0.30 -7.02 -14.67
C ALA A 75 0.37 -6.65 -13.18
N ILE A 76 -0.73 -6.17 -12.60
CA ILE A 76 -0.93 -5.97 -11.16
C ILE A 76 -2.01 -6.91 -10.67
N VAL A 77 -1.66 -7.81 -9.76
CA VAL A 77 -2.60 -8.74 -9.11
C VAL A 77 -2.53 -8.60 -7.59
N SER A 78 -3.67 -8.75 -6.93
CA SER A 78 -3.70 -8.98 -5.49
C SER A 78 -3.47 -10.47 -5.24
N ALA A 79 -2.64 -10.81 -4.27
CA ALA A 79 -2.49 -12.19 -3.84
C ALA A 79 -3.80 -12.73 -3.25
N GLY A 80 -4.05 -14.00 -3.50
CA GLY A 80 -5.21 -14.74 -3.02
C GLY A 80 -5.24 -16.15 -3.60
N PRO A 81 -6.30 -16.94 -3.33
CA PRO A 81 -6.38 -18.35 -3.74
C PRO A 81 -6.24 -18.59 -5.25
N ASN A 82 -6.51 -17.59 -6.08
CA ASN A 82 -6.49 -17.67 -7.55
C ASN A 82 -5.34 -16.88 -8.19
N LEU A 83 -4.28 -16.55 -7.43
CA LEU A 83 -3.19 -15.68 -7.87
C LEU A 83 -2.64 -16.02 -9.27
N LEU A 84 -2.37 -17.31 -9.55
CA LEU A 84 -1.88 -17.71 -10.87
C LEU A 84 -2.89 -17.51 -12.00
N LEU A 85 -4.19 -17.68 -11.74
CA LEU A 85 -5.24 -17.47 -12.74
C LEU A 85 -5.37 -15.98 -13.04
N ASP A 86 -5.48 -15.15 -12.01
CA ASP A 86 -5.60 -13.69 -12.15
C ASP A 86 -4.41 -13.11 -12.94
N LEU A 87 -3.19 -13.61 -12.66
CA LEU A 87 -1.99 -13.21 -13.38
C LEU A 87 -2.03 -13.62 -14.86
N LYS A 88 -2.48 -14.84 -15.16
CA LYS A 88 -2.60 -15.32 -16.54
C LYS A 88 -3.62 -14.49 -17.32
N ASP A 89 -4.77 -14.21 -16.71
CA ASP A 89 -5.86 -13.46 -17.33
C ASP A 89 -5.43 -12.03 -17.65
N GLN A 90 -4.82 -11.35 -16.69
CA GLN A 90 -4.36 -9.97 -16.89
C GLN A 90 -3.28 -9.84 -17.99
N ILE A 91 -2.40 -10.84 -18.11
CA ILE A 91 -1.40 -10.89 -19.19
C ILE A 91 -2.05 -11.20 -20.55
N ALA A 92 -3.11 -12.00 -20.58
CA ALA A 92 -3.85 -12.31 -21.79
C ALA A 92 -4.62 -11.09 -22.31
N GLU A 93 -5.36 -10.39 -21.44
CA GLU A 93 -6.13 -9.18 -21.79
C GLU A 93 -5.25 -8.07 -22.35
N SER A 94 -4.09 -7.85 -21.72
CA SER A 94 -3.12 -6.85 -22.17
C SER A 94 -2.45 -7.20 -23.51
N SER A 95 -2.59 -8.44 -24.02
CA SER A 95 -2.19 -8.80 -25.40
C SER A 95 -3.26 -8.43 -26.44
N LEU A 96 -4.54 -8.47 -26.06
CA LEU A 96 -5.68 -8.22 -26.95
C LEU A 96 -5.82 -6.73 -27.27
N ALA A 97 -5.60 -5.85 -26.29
CA ALA A 97 -5.66 -4.39 -26.47
C ALA A 97 -4.63 -3.87 -27.48
N THR A 98 -3.44 -4.47 -27.54
CA THR A 98 -2.38 -4.13 -28.51
C THR A 98 -2.71 -4.50 -29.96
N ASN A 99 -3.67 -5.40 -30.19
CA ASN A 99 -4.07 -5.84 -31.54
C ASN A 99 -5.27 -5.05 -32.09
N ALA A 100 -5.94 -4.24 -31.29
CA ALA A 100 -7.14 -3.50 -31.69
C ALA A 100 -6.84 -2.17 -32.42
N SER A 101 -5.59 -1.75 -32.53
CA SER A 101 -5.19 -0.50 -33.21
C SER A 101 -4.78 -0.67 -34.68
N VAL A 102 -4.89 -1.88 -35.25
CA VAL A 102 -4.65 -2.09 -36.69
C VAL A 102 -5.99 -2.32 -37.37
N GLY A 103 -6.50 -1.26 -38.00
CA GLY A 103 -7.68 -1.34 -38.86
C GLY A 103 -7.43 -2.34 -39.99
N VAL A 104 -8.08 -3.50 -39.90
CA VAL A 104 -8.23 -4.42 -41.02
C VAL A 104 -9.67 -4.90 -41.02
N ASN A 105 -10.44 -4.48 -42.01
CA ASN A 105 -11.64 -5.19 -42.45
C ASN A 105 -11.20 -6.59 -42.89
N ALA A 106 -11.21 -7.55 -41.97
CA ALA A 106 -11.14 -8.97 -42.29
C ALA A 106 -12.50 -9.58 -41.93
N GLY A 107 -13.22 -10.00 -42.97
CA GLY A 107 -14.58 -10.50 -42.88
C GLY A 107 -14.75 -11.62 -41.85
N PHE A 108 -15.98 -11.69 -41.34
CA PHE A 108 -16.46 -12.76 -40.47
C PHE A 108 -16.15 -14.14 -41.07
N VAL A 109 -15.08 -14.76 -40.60
CA VAL A 109 -14.91 -16.22 -40.67
C VAL A 109 -15.34 -16.74 -39.31
N SER A 110 -16.52 -17.34 -39.26
CA SER A 110 -16.98 -18.10 -38.10
C SER A 110 -16.17 -19.39 -37.97
N ALA A 111 -14.92 -19.26 -37.49
CA ALA A 111 -14.18 -20.41 -37.00
C ALA A 111 -14.67 -20.67 -35.58
N LYS A 112 -15.41 -21.78 -35.40
CA LYS A 112 -15.60 -22.37 -34.07
C LYS A 112 -14.22 -22.75 -33.55
N PHE A 113 -13.61 -21.88 -32.74
CA PHE A 113 -12.40 -22.20 -32.00
C PHE A 113 -12.79 -23.04 -30.78
N ASP A 114 -12.99 -24.33 -31.00
CA ASP A 114 -12.69 -25.32 -29.96
C ASP A 114 -11.17 -25.48 -29.89
N VAL A 115 -10.50 -24.48 -29.31
CA VAL A 115 -9.12 -24.62 -28.88
C VAL A 115 -9.14 -24.44 -27.37
N VAL A 116 -9.26 -25.55 -26.65
CA VAL A 116 -8.78 -25.62 -25.27
C VAL A 116 -7.29 -25.27 -25.34
N PRO A 117 -6.83 -24.13 -24.79
CA PRO A 117 -5.42 -23.80 -24.86
C PRO A 117 -4.67 -24.87 -24.06
N LYS A 118 -3.80 -25.63 -24.73
CA LYS A 118 -2.84 -26.52 -24.09
C LYS A 118 -2.07 -25.67 -23.08
N GLU A 119 -2.26 -25.91 -21.77
CA GLU A 119 -1.75 -25.04 -20.70
C GLU A 119 -0.30 -24.63 -20.99
N SER A 120 -0.10 -23.39 -21.45
CA SER A 120 1.24 -22.87 -21.65
C SER A 120 1.86 -22.71 -20.27
N SER A 121 3.05 -23.29 -20.06
CA SER A 121 3.75 -23.12 -18.79
C SER A 121 3.88 -21.63 -18.46
N LEU A 122 3.70 -21.25 -17.19
CA LEU A 122 3.72 -19.84 -16.75
C LEU A 122 4.91 -19.08 -17.36
N ARG A 123 6.11 -19.67 -17.34
CA ARG A 123 7.32 -19.12 -17.97
C ARG A 123 7.15 -18.78 -19.46
N LYS A 124 6.52 -19.64 -20.27
CA LYS A 124 6.29 -19.36 -21.69
C LYS A 124 5.35 -18.17 -21.87
N LEU A 125 4.30 -18.08 -21.04
CA LEU A 125 3.34 -16.98 -21.08
C LEU A 125 4.01 -15.66 -20.69
N LEU A 126 4.71 -15.62 -19.55
CA LEU A 126 5.46 -14.44 -19.10
C LEU A 126 6.53 -14.01 -20.14
N GLY A 127 7.29 -14.98 -20.65
CA GLY A 127 8.33 -14.72 -21.65
C GLY A 127 7.77 -14.21 -22.99
N SER A 128 6.62 -14.71 -23.43
CA SER A 128 5.96 -14.21 -24.65
C SER A 128 5.45 -12.78 -24.46
N ALA A 129 4.86 -12.49 -23.31
CA ALA A 129 4.37 -11.16 -22.96
C ALA A 129 5.50 -10.12 -22.82
N ALA A 130 6.64 -10.51 -22.26
CA ALA A 130 7.82 -9.65 -22.22
C ALA A 130 8.33 -9.34 -23.62
N LYS A 131 8.45 -10.36 -24.50
CA LYS A 131 8.96 -10.21 -25.87
C LYS A 131 8.04 -9.45 -26.81
N SER A 132 6.74 -9.35 -26.51
CA SER A 132 5.79 -8.58 -27.30
C SER A 132 5.83 -7.06 -27.02
N SER A 133 6.71 -6.61 -26.12
CA SER A 133 6.85 -5.20 -25.72
C SER A 133 8.31 -4.92 -25.34
N LYS A 134 8.62 -3.78 -24.70
CA LYS A 134 10.00 -3.53 -24.21
C LYS A 134 10.37 -4.39 -22.98
N GLY A 135 9.39 -5.04 -22.37
CA GLY A 135 9.56 -5.92 -21.22
C GLY A 135 8.25 -6.15 -20.48
N LEU A 136 8.25 -7.02 -19.47
CA LEU A 136 7.09 -7.29 -18.62
C LEU A 136 7.37 -6.89 -17.17
N PHE A 137 6.53 -6.00 -16.63
CA PHE A 137 6.50 -5.69 -15.20
C PHE A 137 5.33 -6.42 -14.53
N ILE A 138 5.60 -7.13 -13.44
CA ILE A 138 4.60 -7.81 -12.63
C ILE A 138 4.64 -7.22 -11.22
N ALA A 139 3.49 -6.81 -10.70
CA ALA A 139 3.33 -6.40 -9.31
C ALA A 139 2.33 -7.34 -8.61
N ILE A 140 2.71 -7.84 -7.44
CA ILE A 140 1.88 -8.70 -6.59
C ILE A 140 1.64 -7.99 -5.28
N ASP A 141 0.41 -7.61 -4.99
CA ASP A 141 0.04 -6.98 -3.71
C ASP A 141 -0.40 -8.04 -2.68
N GLU A 142 -0.37 -7.66 -1.40
CA GLU A 142 -0.84 -8.47 -0.27
C GLU A 142 -0.23 -9.89 -0.18
N VAL A 143 1.09 -10.05 -0.41
CA VAL A 143 1.75 -11.36 -0.48
C VAL A 143 1.55 -12.29 0.72
N GLN A 144 1.16 -11.78 1.89
CA GLN A 144 0.78 -12.62 3.03
C GLN A 144 -0.42 -13.54 2.74
N ASP A 145 -1.27 -13.17 1.78
CA ASP A 145 -2.48 -13.90 1.39
C ASP A 145 -2.22 -14.88 0.22
N ALA A 146 -0.97 -14.94 -0.27
CA ALA A 146 -0.60 -15.76 -1.41
C ALA A 146 -0.42 -17.24 -1.05
N PRO A 147 -0.96 -18.17 -1.85
CA PRO A 147 -0.56 -19.57 -1.79
C PRO A 147 0.94 -19.71 -2.05
N ILE A 148 1.64 -20.44 -1.17
CA ILE A 148 3.11 -20.57 -1.25
C ILE A 148 3.57 -21.24 -2.55
N ASP A 149 2.76 -22.14 -3.10
CA ASP A 149 3.07 -22.86 -4.34
C ASP A 149 2.95 -21.95 -5.57
N ASP A 150 1.97 -21.03 -5.56
CA ASP A 150 1.80 -20.01 -6.61
C ASP A 150 2.97 -19.04 -6.62
N MET A 151 3.34 -18.50 -5.46
CA MET A 151 4.52 -17.64 -5.34
C MET A 151 5.81 -18.34 -5.76
N ARG A 152 5.94 -19.64 -5.46
CA ARG A 152 7.08 -20.45 -5.91
C ARG A 152 7.10 -20.61 -7.43
N ALA A 153 5.96 -20.85 -8.05
CA ALA A 153 5.85 -20.94 -9.50
C ALA A 153 6.23 -19.63 -10.18
N ILE A 154 5.73 -18.49 -9.69
CA ILE A 154 6.03 -17.15 -10.22
C ILE A 154 7.52 -16.83 -10.05
N ALA A 155 8.05 -16.96 -8.83
CA ALA A 155 9.45 -16.64 -8.54
C ALA A 155 10.41 -17.50 -9.38
N SER A 156 10.12 -18.80 -9.53
CA SER A 156 10.93 -19.70 -10.34
C SER A 156 10.89 -19.32 -11.83
N ALA A 157 9.71 -18.95 -12.35
CA ALA A 157 9.56 -18.51 -13.73
C ALA A 157 10.33 -17.21 -14.00
N VAL A 158 10.19 -16.21 -13.12
CA VAL A 158 10.89 -14.92 -13.21
C VAL A 158 12.40 -15.12 -13.12
N GLN A 159 12.89 -15.93 -12.16
CA GLN A 159 14.31 -16.22 -12.01
C GLN A 159 14.91 -16.84 -13.28
N LEU A 160 14.21 -17.81 -13.89
CA LEU A 160 14.67 -18.43 -15.14
C LEU A 160 14.69 -17.43 -16.29
N LEU A 161 13.65 -16.60 -16.44
CA LEU A 161 13.56 -15.59 -17.51
C LEU A 161 14.66 -14.53 -17.40
N ILE A 162 15.01 -14.11 -16.18
CA ILE A 162 16.16 -13.23 -15.95
C ILE A 162 17.45 -13.90 -16.43
N GLY A 163 17.64 -15.19 -16.11
CA GLY A 163 18.78 -15.98 -16.59
C GLY A 163 18.82 -16.14 -18.12
N GLU A 164 17.66 -16.14 -18.77
CA GLU A 164 17.49 -16.14 -20.23
C GLU A 164 17.64 -14.75 -20.87
N LYS A 165 18.01 -13.73 -20.08
CA LYS A 165 18.12 -12.34 -20.53
C LYS A 165 16.82 -11.79 -21.14
N VAL A 166 15.68 -12.15 -20.55
CA VAL A 166 14.39 -11.56 -20.88
C VAL A 166 14.18 -10.32 -20.01
N ASP A 167 13.72 -9.22 -20.60
CA ASP A 167 13.34 -8.00 -19.89
C ASP A 167 12.07 -8.22 -19.06
N ILE A 168 12.26 -8.68 -17.83
CA ILE A 168 11.21 -8.89 -16.85
C ILE A 168 11.57 -8.18 -15.54
N ALA A 169 10.56 -7.60 -14.90
CA ALA A 169 10.64 -6.96 -13.60
C ALA A 169 9.52 -7.48 -12.69
N LEU A 170 9.81 -7.63 -11.40
CA LEU A 170 8.88 -8.12 -10.38
C LEU A 170 8.95 -7.22 -9.14
N ALA A 171 7.81 -6.65 -8.77
CA ALA A 171 7.61 -6.06 -7.45
C ALA A 171 6.60 -6.91 -6.67
N PHE A 172 6.82 -7.07 -5.37
CA PHE A 172 5.84 -7.69 -4.51
C PHE A 172 5.72 -6.92 -3.21
N ALA A 173 4.47 -6.68 -2.79
CA ALA A 173 4.16 -5.88 -1.63
C ALA A 173 3.32 -6.66 -0.63
N GLY A 174 3.47 -6.30 0.64
CA GLY A 174 2.62 -6.83 1.68
C GLY A 174 3.02 -6.31 3.04
N LEU A 175 2.52 -6.99 4.06
CA LEU A 175 2.85 -6.68 5.43
C LEU A 175 4.30 -7.03 5.75
N PRO A 176 4.95 -6.32 6.69
CA PRO A 176 6.34 -6.63 7.06
C PRO A 176 6.54 -8.10 7.44
N ALA A 177 5.63 -8.70 8.22
CA ALA A 177 5.71 -10.11 8.59
C ALA A 177 5.55 -11.04 7.38
N GLY A 178 4.53 -10.83 6.55
CA GLY A 178 4.27 -11.66 5.37
C GLY A 178 5.40 -11.62 4.33
N VAL A 179 5.93 -10.42 4.06
CA VAL A 179 7.10 -10.25 3.19
C VAL A 179 8.32 -10.98 3.76
N MET A 180 8.55 -10.87 5.07
CA MET A 180 9.67 -11.56 5.72
C MET A 180 9.50 -13.09 5.70
N ASP A 181 8.29 -13.61 5.94
CA ASP A 181 8.00 -15.04 5.89
C ASP A 181 8.21 -15.59 4.47
N LEU A 182 7.76 -14.85 3.46
CA LEU A 182 7.95 -15.20 2.05
C LEU A 182 9.44 -15.33 1.68
N ILE A 183 10.26 -14.33 1.98
CA ILE A 183 11.69 -14.34 1.61
C ILE A 183 12.52 -15.31 2.46
N ASN A 184 12.09 -15.59 3.69
CA ASN A 184 12.77 -16.54 4.57
C ASN A 184 12.41 -17.99 4.24
N GLY A 185 11.33 -18.22 3.49
CA GLY A 185 10.92 -19.53 2.99
C GLY A 185 12.04 -20.25 2.22
N LYS A 186 12.25 -21.54 2.55
CA LYS A 186 13.36 -22.37 2.03
C LYS A 186 13.42 -22.43 0.49
N ALA A 187 12.27 -22.30 -0.18
CA ALA A 187 12.14 -22.46 -1.63
C ALA A 187 12.17 -21.15 -2.43
N LEU A 188 12.31 -19.99 -1.77
CA LEU A 188 12.17 -18.65 -2.37
C LEU A 188 13.40 -17.77 -2.14
N THR A 189 14.58 -18.37 -1.93
CA THR A 189 15.83 -17.67 -1.59
C THR A 189 16.26 -16.63 -2.63
N PHE A 190 15.84 -16.78 -3.89
CA PHE A 190 16.02 -15.77 -4.95
C PHE A 190 15.41 -14.41 -4.55
N LEU A 191 14.22 -14.39 -3.95
CA LEU A 191 13.51 -13.17 -3.57
C LEU A 191 14.23 -12.37 -2.47
N ARG A 192 15.19 -12.97 -1.75
CA ARG A 192 16.02 -12.24 -0.77
C ARG A 192 16.91 -11.17 -1.42
N ARG A 193 17.15 -11.26 -2.73
CA ARG A 193 17.91 -10.28 -3.51
C ARG A 193 17.06 -9.12 -4.00
N ALA A 194 15.74 -9.13 -3.71
CA ALA A 194 14.87 -8.02 -4.03
C ALA A 194 15.29 -6.78 -3.25
N LEU A 195 15.39 -5.64 -3.94
CA LEU A 195 15.63 -4.32 -3.36
C LEU A 195 14.55 -4.04 -2.30
N PRO A 196 14.93 -3.85 -1.02
CA PRO A 196 13.97 -3.57 0.03
C PRO A 196 13.49 -2.13 0.01
N GLU A 197 12.17 -1.97 0.00
CA GLU A 197 11.47 -0.71 0.20
C GLU A 197 10.54 -0.81 1.41
N ASP A 198 11.00 -0.29 2.55
CA ASP A 198 10.20 -0.21 3.76
C ASP A 198 9.43 1.12 3.79
N LEU A 199 8.10 1.05 3.65
CA LEU A 199 7.23 2.22 3.61
C LEU A 199 7.05 2.82 5.01
N ALA A 200 8.01 3.63 5.42
CA ALA A 200 7.98 4.46 6.62
C ALA A 200 6.97 5.63 6.48
N PRO A 201 6.60 6.28 7.60
CA PRO A 201 5.85 7.54 7.56
C PRO A 201 6.55 8.58 6.68
N ILE A 202 5.75 9.29 5.88
CA ILE A 202 6.18 10.33 4.95
C ILE A 202 6.67 11.55 5.74
N ASN A 203 7.70 12.21 5.24
CA ASN A 203 8.23 13.41 5.86
C ASN A 203 7.15 14.51 5.92
N GLN A 204 7.02 15.16 7.07
CA GLN A 204 6.05 16.25 7.30
C GLN A 204 6.21 17.42 6.32
N VAL A 205 7.45 17.70 5.89
CA VAL A 205 7.72 18.75 4.89
C VAL A 205 7.16 18.36 3.52
N GLU A 206 7.35 17.11 3.10
CA GLU A 206 6.83 16.61 1.83
C GLU A 206 5.30 16.54 1.84
N VAL A 207 4.71 16.12 2.96
CA VAL A 207 3.26 16.16 3.16
C VAL A 207 2.74 17.58 3.01
N ALA A 208 3.36 18.56 3.69
CA ALA A 208 2.96 19.96 3.61
C ALA A 208 3.02 20.47 2.17
N LEU A 209 4.16 20.30 1.48
CA LEU A 209 4.34 20.71 0.08
C LEU A 209 3.27 20.09 -0.84
N SER A 210 3.09 18.77 -0.78
CA SER A 210 2.11 18.09 -1.63
C SER A 210 0.67 18.47 -1.32
N MET A 211 0.32 18.72 -0.05
CA MET A 211 -1.00 19.22 0.32
C MET A 211 -1.22 20.63 -0.24
N GLY A 212 -0.21 21.51 -0.14
CA GLY A 212 -0.22 22.86 -0.71
C GLY A 212 -0.49 22.83 -2.21
N ASP A 213 0.27 22.03 -2.96
CA ASP A 213 0.09 21.81 -4.40
C ASP A 213 -1.34 21.34 -4.72
N SER A 214 -1.88 20.42 -3.91
CA SER A 214 -3.23 19.88 -4.09
C SER A 214 -4.31 20.95 -3.88
N PHE A 215 -4.17 21.82 -2.88
CA PHE A 215 -5.10 22.94 -2.68
C PHE A 215 -5.02 23.93 -3.87
N ILE A 216 -3.81 24.31 -4.27
CA ILE A 216 -3.54 25.24 -5.39
C ILE A 216 -4.13 24.71 -6.69
N ALA A 217 -3.99 23.41 -6.97
CA ALA A 217 -4.57 22.77 -8.15
C ALA A 217 -6.10 22.90 -8.24
N THR A 218 -6.76 23.20 -7.12
CA THR A 218 -8.21 23.47 -7.07
C THR A 218 -8.56 24.93 -6.86
N GLY A 219 -7.60 25.85 -7.01
CA GLY A 219 -7.79 27.28 -6.82
C GLY A 219 -7.97 27.71 -5.36
N LEU A 220 -7.62 26.85 -4.39
CA LEU A 220 -7.56 27.21 -2.98
C LEU A 220 -6.12 27.53 -2.58
N THR A 221 -5.93 28.42 -1.61
CA THR A 221 -4.61 28.69 -1.01
C THR A 221 -4.68 28.50 0.49
N ILE A 222 -3.58 28.09 1.10
CA ILE A 222 -3.47 27.83 2.55
C ILE A 222 -2.15 28.42 3.04
N GLU A 223 -2.18 29.10 4.18
CA GLU A 223 -0.99 29.69 4.79
C GLU A 223 -0.05 28.60 5.36
N ASP A 224 1.25 28.88 5.39
CA ASP A 224 2.29 27.88 5.71
C ASP A 224 2.15 27.29 7.12
N ASP A 225 1.71 28.08 8.10
CA ASP A 225 1.50 27.62 9.47
C ASP A 225 0.29 26.67 9.57
N LEU A 226 -0.80 26.99 8.86
CA LEU A 226 -1.99 26.15 8.74
C LEU A 226 -1.68 24.85 7.98
N LEU A 227 -0.88 24.93 6.92
CA LEU A 227 -0.41 23.79 6.15
C LEU A 227 0.50 22.89 6.99
N SER A 228 1.41 23.47 7.77
CA SER A 228 2.25 22.75 8.73
C SER A 228 1.40 22.02 9.78
N ARG A 229 0.33 22.66 10.29
CA ARG A 229 -0.61 22.06 11.23
C ARG A 229 -1.36 20.89 10.61
N ALA A 230 -1.86 21.06 9.38
CA ALA A 230 -2.53 20.00 8.63
C ALA A 230 -1.59 18.81 8.39
N ALA A 231 -0.37 19.05 7.92
CA ALA A 231 0.65 18.01 7.73
C ALA A 231 0.93 17.25 9.03
N LYS A 232 1.18 17.96 10.15
CA LYS A 232 1.44 17.34 11.46
C LYS A 232 0.30 16.43 11.93
N ALA A 233 -0.95 16.76 11.62
CA ALA A 233 -2.10 15.91 11.95
C ALA A 233 -2.10 14.57 11.19
N THR A 234 -1.43 14.51 10.03
CA THR A 234 -1.36 13.27 9.23
C THR A 234 -0.41 12.22 9.80
N LYS A 235 0.53 12.64 10.68
CA LYS A 235 1.65 11.82 11.18
C LYS A 235 2.52 11.20 10.08
N GLY A 236 2.44 11.68 8.84
CA GLY A 236 3.11 11.08 7.69
C GLY A 236 2.46 9.78 7.20
N TYR A 237 1.30 9.41 7.73
CA TYR A 237 0.59 8.21 7.33
C TYR A 237 -0.25 8.49 6.08
N ALA A 238 0.06 7.83 4.97
CA ALA A 238 -0.48 8.17 3.64
C ALA A 238 -2.01 8.25 3.60
N TYR A 239 -2.70 7.33 4.28
CA TYR A 239 -4.17 7.39 4.38
C TYR A 239 -4.68 8.62 5.15
N LEU A 240 -4.03 9.00 6.26
CA LEU A 240 -4.39 10.22 7.00
C LEU A 240 -4.09 11.49 6.20
N VAL A 241 -3.04 11.51 5.36
CA VAL A 241 -2.79 12.63 4.43
C VAL A 241 -4.01 12.86 3.53
N GLN A 242 -4.55 11.78 2.95
CA GLN A 242 -5.74 11.88 2.12
C GLN A 242 -6.97 12.29 2.93
N LEU A 243 -7.17 11.74 4.13
CA LEU A 243 -8.36 12.00 4.94
C LEU A 243 -8.40 13.44 5.50
N VAL A 244 -7.27 13.94 6.00
CA VAL A 244 -7.10 15.31 6.50
C VAL A 244 -7.28 16.30 5.34
N GLY A 245 -6.54 16.12 4.24
CA GLY A 245 -6.67 16.98 3.06
C GLY A 245 -8.09 17.00 2.51
N TYR A 246 -8.73 15.84 2.40
CA TYR A 246 -10.11 15.71 1.94
C TYR A 246 -11.08 16.51 2.81
N SER A 247 -10.95 16.39 4.13
CA SER A 247 -11.86 17.01 5.10
C SER A 247 -11.68 18.53 5.17
N ILE A 248 -10.44 19.02 5.17
CA ILE A 248 -10.12 20.46 5.11
C ILE A 248 -10.65 21.06 3.80
N TRP A 249 -10.40 20.39 2.67
CA TRP A 249 -10.88 20.84 1.37
C TRP A 249 -12.41 20.97 1.34
N GLN A 250 -13.13 20.01 1.94
CA GLN A 250 -14.59 20.11 2.02
C GLN A 250 -15.06 21.34 2.79
N ARG A 251 -14.43 21.65 3.94
CA ARG A 251 -14.78 22.83 4.75
C ARG A 251 -14.52 24.12 3.95
N ALA A 252 -13.33 24.26 3.39
CA ALA A 252 -12.95 25.42 2.59
C ALA A 252 -13.85 25.59 1.35
N ASN A 253 -14.25 24.48 0.72
CA ASN A 253 -15.12 24.53 -0.46
C ASN A 253 -16.51 25.12 -0.16
N LEU A 254 -17.01 25.05 1.07
CA LEU A 254 -18.33 25.60 1.45
C LEU A 254 -18.41 27.12 1.32
N HIS A 255 -17.28 27.82 1.52
CA HIS A 255 -17.23 29.28 1.48
C HIS A 255 -16.39 29.84 0.34
N ARG A 256 -15.89 28.98 -0.55
CA ARG A 256 -15.01 29.31 -1.69
C ARG A 256 -15.43 30.52 -2.53
N VAL A 257 -16.72 30.65 -2.80
CA VAL A 257 -17.26 31.76 -3.61
C VAL A 257 -16.98 33.12 -2.95
N LYS A 258 -16.84 33.15 -1.62
CA LYS A 258 -16.51 34.36 -0.84
C LYS A 258 -15.00 34.52 -0.63
N SER A 259 -14.27 33.44 -0.42
CA SER A 259 -12.82 33.45 -0.17
C SER A 259 -12.17 32.19 -0.73
N ALA A 260 -11.08 32.33 -1.47
CA ALA A 260 -10.26 31.21 -1.94
C ALA A 260 -9.25 30.72 -0.87
N ASN A 261 -9.18 31.39 0.28
CA ASN A 261 -8.22 31.05 1.34
C ASN A 261 -8.83 30.01 2.28
N VAL A 262 -8.09 28.94 2.54
CA VAL A 262 -8.37 27.98 3.60
C VAL A 262 -8.12 28.68 4.94
N SER A 263 -9.16 28.81 5.75
CA SER A 263 -9.10 29.48 7.05
C SER A 263 -8.62 28.55 8.16
N GLU A 264 -8.19 29.12 9.28
CA GLU A 264 -7.86 28.33 10.48
C GLU A 264 -9.01 27.42 10.91
N ARG A 265 -10.25 27.92 10.81
CA ARG A 265 -11.46 27.16 11.14
C ARG A 265 -11.62 25.92 10.25
N ASP A 266 -11.34 26.04 8.95
CA ASP A 266 -11.42 24.90 8.02
C ASP A 266 -10.41 23.81 8.38
N VAL A 267 -9.21 24.22 8.81
CA VAL A 267 -8.15 23.30 9.25
C VAL A 267 -8.53 22.61 10.55
N ILE A 268 -9.00 23.35 11.55
CA ILE A 268 -9.42 22.78 12.84
C ILE A 268 -10.58 21.79 12.65
N GLU A 269 -11.65 22.21 11.99
CA GLU A 269 -12.81 21.35 11.75
C GLU A 269 -12.45 20.17 10.84
N GLY A 270 -11.64 20.39 9.81
CA GLY A 270 -11.21 19.36 8.89
C GLY A 270 -10.35 18.27 9.55
N ILE A 271 -9.42 18.66 10.43
CA ILE A 271 -8.62 17.70 11.21
C ILE A 271 -9.52 16.90 12.15
N ALA A 272 -10.40 17.54 12.91
CA ALA A 272 -11.30 16.84 13.84
C ALA A 272 -12.22 15.85 13.10
N LEU A 273 -12.74 16.22 11.92
CA LEU A 273 -13.54 15.32 11.08
C LEU A 273 -12.72 14.14 10.55
N ALA A 274 -11.45 14.37 10.19
CA ALA A 274 -10.56 13.32 9.73
C ALA A 274 -10.21 12.34 10.86
N GLU A 275 -9.90 12.85 12.06
CA GLU A 275 -9.62 12.05 13.25
C GLU A 275 -10.83 11.18 13.62
N ALA A 276 -12.04 11.77 13.71
CA ALA A 276 -13.27 11.02 13.99
C ALA A 276 -13.49 9.88 12.98
N ARG A 277 -13.37 10.15 11.68
CA ARG A 277 -13.48 9.12 10.64
C ARG A 277 -12.39 8.06 10.76
N PHE A 278 -11.17 8.46 11.11
CA PHE A 278 -10.05 7.53 11.29
C PHE A 278 -10.29 6.58 12.47
N HIS A 279 -10.91 7.06 13.56
CA HIS A 279 -11.36 6.20 14.65
C HIS A 279 -12.35 5.14 14.16
N ASP A 280 -13.39 5.55 13.42
CA ASP A 280 -14.44 4.66 12.94
C ASP A 280 -13.95 3.60 11.95
N VAL A 281 -13.04 3.96 11.04
CA VAL A 281 -12.64 3.09 9.91
C VAL A 281 -11.31 2.37 10.12
N VAL A 282 -10.50 2.78 11.11
CA VAL A 282 -9.19 2.18 11.36
C VAL A 282 -9.07 1.69 12.80
N HIS A 283 -9.25 2.55 13.79
CA HIS A 283 -9.01 2.17 15.19
C HIS A 283 -10.00 1.14 15.71
N GLU A 284 -11.30 1.41 15.57
CA GLU A 284 -12.37 0.53 16.05
C GLU A 284 -12.31 -0.84 15.34
N PRO A 285 -12.17 -0.93 14.00
CA PRO A 285 -11.94 -2.21 13.32
C PRO A 285 -10.66 -2.94 13.74
N ALA A 286 -9.56 -2.23 14.05
CA ALA A 286 -8.31 -2.85 14.48
C ALA A 286 -8.45 -3.60 15.80
N ILE A 287 -9.29 -3.10 16.72
CA ILE A 287 -9.53 -3.74 18.02
C ILE A 287 -10.77 -4.64 18.03
N SER A 288 -11.63 -4.55 17.02
CA SER A 288 -12.84 -5.36 16.91
C SER A 288 -12.54 -6.85 16.95
N GLY A 289 -13.32 -7.65 17.69
CA GLY A 289 -13.13 -9.10 17.84
C GLY A 289 -11.88 -9.51 18.64
N LEU A 290 -11.16 -8.57 19.24
CA LEU A 290 -10.16 -8.87 20.27
C LEU A 290 -10.86 -9.27 21.57
N GLY A 291 -10.24 -10.17 22.34
CA GLY A 291 -10.75 -10.56 23.65
C GLY A 291 -10.27 -9.61 24.76
N LEU A 292 -10.87 -9.70 25.96
CA LEU A 292 -10.51 -8.86 27.11
C LEU A 292 -9.01 -8.88 27.43
N ASN A 293 -8.35 -10.04 27.35
CA ASN A 293 -6.91 -10.15 27.60
C ASN A 293 -6.05 -9.48 26.51
N ASP A 294 -6.52 -9.44 25.26
CA ASP A 294 -5.85 -8.76 24.16
C ASP A 294 -5.94 -7.24 24.37
N ILE A 295 -7.12 -6.73 24.75
CA ILE A 295 -7.32 -5.32 25.10
C ILE A 295 -6.46 -4.92 26.30
N LYS A 296 -6.44 -5.72 27.37
CA LYS A 296 -5.55 -5.46 28.52
C LYS A 296 -4.07 -5.43 28.15
N TYR A 297 -3.65 -6.24 27.17
CA TYR A 297 -2.29 -6.20 26.64
C TYR A 297 -2.01 -4.87 25.93
N LEU A 298 -2.93 -4.40 25.08
CA LEU A 298 -2.80 -3.11 24.39
C LEU A 298 -2.84 -1.92 25.37
N LEU A 299 -3.71 -1.95 26.39
CA LEU A 299 -3.74 -0.93 27.44
C LEU A 299 -2.44 -0.90 28.24
N ALA A 300 -1.85 -2.07 28.54
CA ALA A 300 -0.54 -2.15 29.18
C ALA A 300 0.60 -1.61 28.29
N MET A 301 0.45 -1.63 26.96
CA MET A 301 1.39 -0.96 26.05
C MET A 301 1.25 0.56 26.09
N CYS A 302 0.04 1.10 26.33
CA CYS A 302 -0.22 2.55 26.34
C CYS A 302 0.50 3.32 27.45
N GLU A 303 1.09 2.62 28.44
CA GLU A 303 1.96 3.22 29.44
C GLU A 303 3.32 3.67 28.86
N ASP A 304 3.74 3.11 27.72
CA ASP A 304 4.98 3.49 27.03
C ASP A 304 4.70 4.49 25.89
N LYS A 305 5.65 5.38 25.61
CA LYS A 305 5.48 6.43 24.58
C LYS A 305 5.75 5.96 23.14
N GLN A 306 6.49 4.88 22.94
CA GLN A 306 6.88 4.41 21.60
C GLN A 306 6.92 2.89 21.54
N GLN A 307 8.01 2.29 22.03
CA GLN A 307 8.20 0.84 22.04
C GLN A 307 7.99 0.30 23.44
N SER A 308 7.22 -0.78 23.52
CA SER A 308 6.98 -1.53 24.74
C SER A 308 7.81 -2.80 24.75
N LYS A 309 8.54 -3.04 25.84
CA LYS A 309 9.30 -4.27 26.04
C LYS A 309 8.36 -5.40 26.44
N SER A 310 8.41 -6.55 25.77
CA SER A 310 7.48 -7.67 26.05
C SER A 310 7.47 -8.12 27.50
N SER A 311 8.62 -8.04 28.19
CA SER A 311 8.73 -8.39 29.61
C SER A 311 8.00 -7.40 30.52
N GLU A 312 8.01 -6.10 30.22
CA GLU A 312 7.33 -5.09 31.02
C GLU A 312 5.82 -5.15 30.81
N ILE A 313 5.36 -5.41 29.58
CA ILE A 313 3.93 -5.65 29.31
C ILE A 313 3.44 -6.84 30.15
N ALA A 314 4.18 -7.96 30.14
CA ALA A 314 3.82 -9.14 30.93
C ALA A 314 3.74 -8.81 32.44
N LYS A 315 4.72 -8.05 32.95
CA LYS A 315 4.76 -7.58 34.33
C LYS A 315 3.56 -6.71 34.70
N ARG A 316 3.19 -5.74 33.87
CA ARG A 316 1.97 -4.90 34.04
C ARG A 316 0.69 -5.73 34.07
N MET A 317 0.64 -6.77 33.25
CA MET A 317 -0.49 -7.71 33.22
C MET A 317 -0.48 -8.72 34.38
N GLY A 318 0.53 -8.72 35.25
CA GLY A 318 0.67 -9.71 36.33
C GLY A 318 0.93 -11.13 35.83
N LYS A 319 1.53 -11.28 34.65
CA LYS A 319 1.77 -12.57 33.97
C LYS A 319 3.27 -12.76 33.66
N LYS A 320 3.68 -13.99 33.40
CA LYS A 320 5.01 -14.29 32.84
C LYS A 320 5.02 -14.03 31.33
N THR A 321 6.20 -13.75 30.77
CA THR A 321 6.36 -13.44 29.34
C THR A 321 5.83 -14.54 28.42
N ASN A 322 6.01 -15.81 28.79
CA ASN A 322 5.50 -16.95 28.01
C ASN A 322 3.97 -17.02 27.99
N GLU A 323 3.28 -16.53 29.01
CA GLU A 323 1.81 -16.52 29.11
C GLU A 323 1.16 -15.45 28.21
N VAL A 324 1.91 -14.41 27.82
CA VAL A 324 1.43 -13.37 26.90
C VAL A 324 1.93 -13.56 25.46
N SER A 325 2.75 -14.58 25.20
CA SER A 325 3.31 -14.86 23.87
C SER A 325 2.23 -15.14 22.82
N SER A 326 1.16 -15.85 23.17
CA SER A 326 0.04 -16.14 22.27
C SER A 326 -0.76 -14.88 21.93
N ILE A 327 -1.02 -14.02 22.92
CA ILE A 327 -1.66 -12.70 22.74
C ILE A 327 -0.80 -11.85 21.80
N ARG A 328 0.51 -11.75 22.06
CA ARG A 328 1.44 -11.04 21.20
C ARG A 328 1.43 -11.57 19.77
N ALA A 329 1.48 -12.90 19.59
CA ALA A 329 1.46 -13.51 18.25
C ALA A 329 0.16 -13.19 17.51
N LYS A 330 -0.99 -13.27 18.20
CA LYS A 330 -2.30 -12.89 17.65
C LYS A 330 -2.35 -11.41 17.25
N LEU A 331 -1.87 -10.50 18.11
CA LEU A 331 -1.88 -9.06 17.83
C LEU A 331 -0.93 -8.68 16.68
N LEU A 332 0.19 -9.38 16.52
CA LEU A 332 1.07 -9.25 15.36
C LEU A 332 0.38 -9.76 14.09
N GLN A 333 -0.29 -10.91 14.15
CA GLN A 333 -1.02 -11.48 13.03
C GLN A 333 -2.19 -10.59 12.59
N ARG A 334 -2.88 -9.96 13.54
CA ARG A 334 -3.95 -8.98 13.28
C ARG A 334 -3.44 -7.58 12.99
N GLU A 335 -2.12 -7.38 12.99
CA GLU A 335 -1.45 -6.11 12.68
C GLU A 335 -1.89 -4.93 13.54
N VAL A 336 -2.32 -5.21 14.76
CA VAL A 336 -2.60 -4.15 15.75
C VAL A 336 -1.27 -3.61 16.29
N ILE A 337 -0.27 -4.49 16.36
CA ILE A 337 1.10 -4.19 16.79
C ILE A 337 2.12 -4.72 15.76
N GLN A 338 3.33 -4.21 15.83
CA GLN A 338 4.49 -4.66 15.05
C GLN A 338 5.69 -4.85 15.98
N ALA A 339 6.68 -5.64 15.54
CA ALA A 339 7.88 -5.98 16.31
C ALA A 339 9.15 -5.48 15.59
N PRO A 340 9.53 -4.20 15.77
CA PRO A 340 10.65 -3.59 15.05
C PRO A 340 12.00 -4.19 15.43
N GLN A 341 12.11 -4.74 16.65
CA GLN A 341 13.31 -5.40 17.15
C GLN A 341 12.95 -6.52 18.13
N ARG A 342 13.90 -7.45 18.34
CA ARG A 342 13.67 -8.62 19.19
C ARG A 342 13.32 -8.19 20.63
N GLY A 343 12.19 -8.68 21.14
CA GLY A 343 11.73 -8.42 22.51
C GLY A 343 10.98 -7.11 22.71
N TYR A 344 10.74 -6.35 21.64
CA TYR A 344 9.95 -5.12 21.67
C TYR A 344 8.77 -5.20 20.70
N VAL A 345 7.72 -4.45 21.02
CA VAL A 345 6.57 -4.22 20.16
C VAL A 345 6.19 -2.75 20.20
N GLN A 346 5.53 -2.27 19.16
CA GLN A 346 4.92 -0.94 19.10
C GLN A 346 3.59 -1.04 18.35
N PHE A 347 2.71 -0.05 18.49
CA PHE A 347 1.50 0.02 17.68
C PHE A 347 1.86 0.11 16.18
N ALA A 348 1.11 -0.62 15.36
CA ALA A 348 1.25 -0.55 13.90
C ALA A 348 0.35 0.53 13.30
N VAL A 349 -0.72 0.89 14.01
CA VAL A 349 -1.69 1.93 13.64
C VAL A 349 -1.33 3.23 14.37
N PRO A 350 -1.20 4.37 13.65
CA PRO A 350 -0.96 5.69 14.27
C PRO A 350 -2.03 6.03 15.32
N ASP A 351 -1.64 6.66 16.43
CA ASP A 351 -2.55 7.19 17.47
C ASP A 351 -3.51 6.17 18.12
N LEU A 352 -3.31 4.87 17.88
CA LEU A 352 -4.12 3.82 18.51
C LEU A 352 -3.93 3.78 20.03
N ASP A 353 -2.75 4.16 20.54
CA ASP A 353 -2.48 4.32 21.97
C ASP A 353 -3.28 5.47 22.60
N ILE A 354 -3.46 6.56 21.86
CA ILE A 354 -4.28 7.71 22.30
C ILE A 354 -5.75 7.27 22.33
N TYR A 355 -6.23 6.67 21.23
CA TYR A 355 -7.60 6.17 21.14
C TYR A 355 -7.94 5.18 22.25
N LEU A 356 -7.05 4.21 22.51
CA LEU A 356 -7.23 3.23 23.59
C LEU A 356 -7.28 3.89 24.97
N ARG A 357 -6.46 4.91 25.24
CA ARG A 357 -6.45 5.61 26.53
C ARG A 357 -7.71 6.44 26.74
N GLU A 358 -8.15 7.16 25.72
CA GLU A 358 -9.32 8.02 25.78
C GLU A 358 -10.63 7.24 25.89
N ASN A 359 -10.69 6.04 25.31
CA ASN A 359 -11.88 5.19 25.26
C ASN A 359 -11.77 3.94 26.14
N ALA A 360 -10.80 3.89 27.06
CA ALA A 360 -10.49 2.68 27.84
C ALA A 360 -11.70 2.14 28.62
N ALA A 361 -12.47 3.02 29.25
CA ALA A 361 -13.66 2.64 30.03
C ALA A 361 -14.73 2.01 29.13
N GLU A 362 -15.11 2.69 28.05
CA GLU A 362 -16.11 2.20 27.10
C GLU A 362 -15.69 0.87 26.46
N ILE A 363 -14.42 0.75 26.03
CA ILE A 363 -13.90 -0.47 25.41
C ILE A 363 -13.95 -1.64 26.40
N LEU A 364 -13.63 -1.41 27.68
CA LEU A 364 -13.66 -2.46 28.70
C LEU A 364 -15.07 -2.89 29.09
N GLU A 365 -16.07 -2.00 28.99
CA GLU A 365 -17.49 -2.33 29.22
C GLU A 365 -18.08 -3.29 28.17
N ARG A 366 -17.41 -3.49 27.03
CA ARG A 366 -17.83 -4.42 25.97
C ARG A 366 -17.59 -5.90 26.32
N PHE A 367 -16.95 -6.19 27.45
CA PHE A 367 -16.56 -7.53 27.92
C PHE A 367 -17.14 -7.83 29.30
#